data_AF-A0A239SN02-F1
#
_entry.id   AF-A0A239SN02-F1
#
_cell.length_a   1.000
_cell.length_b   1.000
_cell.length_c   1.000
_cell.angle_alpha   90.00
_cell.angle_beta   90.00
_cell.angle_gamma   90.00
#
_symmetry.space_group_name_H-M   'P 1'
#
loop_
_entity.id
_entity.type
_entity.pdbx_description
1 polymer ?
#
loop_
_entity_poly.entity_id
_entity_poly.type
_entity_poly.pdbx_seq_one_letter_code
_entity_poly.pdbx_strand_id
1 'polypeptide(L)'
;MLSGKALRRLFACTFAGTALVWTTAALAQPPRYKNDAELMGAAIASPEGVGEVLDRLVQKCGLYSEATKAHGNTVLRAWQARHRDYLAEGQRVRDELRAVYTDPEARQRFDDLLTNQFPKLVERQFVVYSNTIDDQPTQSAKAEICDGYFNAVDERQFDLKVNDPALAAFFDKRMAERTTERVPVPAEPTGRIGAVREAAGVPASGVLSAPLTSPPTAPPTSSATQPPVSAPVSKPSAPAE
;
A
#
# COMPACT_ATOMS: atom_id res chain seq x y z
N MET A 1 19.01 -65.20 -44.05
CA MET A 1 18.68 -65.75 -42.71
C MET A 1 17.89 -64.68 -41.94
N LEU A 2 16.65 -65.02 -41.55
CA LEU A 2 15.79 -64.51 -40.46
C LEU A 2 15.72 -63.01 -40.07
N SER A 3 14.65 -62.35 -40.56
CA SER A 3 13.53 -61.70 -39.82
C SER A 3 13.71 -61.13 -38.40
N GLY A 4 13.21 -59.90 -38.15
CA GLY A 4 12.82 -59.49 -36.78
C GLY A 4 12.66 -57.98 -36.47
N LYS A 5 11.47 -57.43 -36.75
CA LYS A 5 10.74 -56.30 -36.10
C LYS A 5 11.42 -55.52 -34.94
N ALA A 6 11.35 -54.18 -34.98
CA ALA A 6 10.57 -53.39 -34.01
C ALA A 6 10.72 -51.86 -34.19
N LEU A 7 9.57 -51.25 -34.47
CA LEU A 7 9.16 -49.86 -34.26
C LEU A 7 9.74 -49.21 -32.99
N ARG A 8 10.31 -47.99 -33.09
CA ARG A 8 10.15 -46.95 -32.05
C ARG A 8 10.54 -45.56 -32.55
N ARG A 9 9.52 -44.78 -32.93
CA ARG A 9 9.52 -43.32 -32.81
C ARG A 9 9.59 -42.96 -31.32
N LEU A 10 10.59 -42.18 -30.92
CA LEU A 10 10.64 -41.38 -29.69
C LEU A 10 11.45 -40.13 -30.06
N PHE A 11 10.82 -38.98 -30.38
CA PHE A 11 10.43 -37.92 -29.44
C PHE A 11 11.47 -37.66 -28.34
N ALA A 12 12.24 -36.58 -28.52
CA ALA A 12 12.79 -35.75 -27.45
C ALA A 12 12.96 -34.34 -28.04
N CYS A 13 11.87 -33.58 -28.09
CA CYS A 13 11.55 -32.53 -27.12
C CYS A 13 12.61 -31.41 -27.14
N THR A 14 12.37 -30.50 -28.06
CA THR A 14 12.70 -29.08 -28.01
C THR A 14 12.81 -28.55 -26.58
N PHE A 15 13.97 -27.99 -26.24
CA PHE A 15 14.11 -27.04 -25.13
C PHE A 15 13.28 -25.80 -25.48
N ALA A 16 11.99 -25.83 -25.16
CA ALA A 16 11.21 -24.61 -24.99
C ALA A 16 11.72 -23.97 -23.70
N GLY A 17 12.68 -23.06 -23.85
CA GLY A 17 13.09 -22.17 -22.78
C GLY A 17 11.83 -21.52 -22.22
N THR A 18 11.55 -21.79 -20.96
CA THR A 18 10.63 -21.00 -20.17
C THR A 18 11.20 -19.59 -20.14
N ALA A 19 10.70 -18.75 -21.04
CA ALA A 19 10.78 -17.31 -20.86
C ALA A 19 10.02 -17.03 -19.56
N LEU A 20 10.78 -16.95 -18.47
CA LEU A 20 10.40 -16.32 -17.23
C LEU A 20 10.02 -14.88 -17.61
N VAL A 21 8.76 -14.68 -17.99
CA VAL A 21 8.18 -13.35 -18.14
C VAL A 21 8.02 -12.86 -16.72
N TRP A 22 9.08 -12.28 -16.17
CA TRP A 22 8.98 -11.43 -15.01
C TRP A 22 8.14 -10.26 -15.48
N THR A 23 6.83 -10.34 -15.28
CA THR A 23 6.00 -9.15 -15.26
C THR A 23 6.53 -8.34 -14.09
N THR A 24 7.51 -7.48 -14.37
CA THR A 24 7.89 -6.41 -13.47
C THR A 24 6.58 -5.72 -13.13
N ALA A 25 6.15 -5.81 -11.88
CA ALA A 25 5.04 -5.00 -11.41
C ALA A 25 5.36 -3.58 -11.88
N ALA A 26 4.58 -3.06 -12.81
CA ALA A 26 4.83 -1.74 -13.36
C ALA A 26 4.67 -0.79 -12.18
N LEU A 27 5.79 -0.35 -11.63
CA LEU A 27 5.80 0.63 -10.55
C LEU A 27 5.18 1.88 -11.13
N ALA A 28 3.92 2.12 -10.81
CA ALA A 28 3.24 3.35 -11.14
C ALA A 28 4.13 4.51 -10.67
N GLN A 29 4.16 5.60 -11.44
CA GLN A 29 4.87 6.80 -11.01
C GLN A 29 4.45 7.15 -9.58
N PRO A 30 5.39 7.43 -8.66
CA PRO A 30 5.06 7.73 -7.29
C PRO A 30 4.01 8.86 -7.23
N PRO A 31 3.02 8.77 -6.32
CA PRO A 31 2.05 9.83 -6.13
C PRO A 31 2.72 11.19 -5.92
N ARG A 32 2.12 12.26 -6.45
CA ARG A 32 2.58 13.63 -6.25
C ARG A 32 1.58 14.38 -5.39
N TYR A 33 2.10 14.99 -4.33
CA TYR A 33 1.33 15.79 -3.39
C TYR A 33 1.75 17.25 -3.50
N LYS A 34 0.77 18.15 -3.48
CA LYS A 34 0.99 19.60 -3.57
C LYS A 34 1.19 20.25 -2.22
N ASN A 35 0.68 19.64 -1.14
CA ASN A 35 0.69 20.18 0.20
C ASN A 35 0.47 19.10 1.27
N ASP A 36 0.66 19.47 2.53
CA ASP A 36 0.48 18.59 3.68
C ASP A 36 -0.97 18.10 3.84
N ALA A 37 -1.98 18.83 3.36
CA ALA A 37 -3.37 18.37 3.43
C ALA A 37 -3.63 17.18 2.49
N GLU A 38 -3.03 17.18 1.30
CA GLU A 38 -3.08 16.03 0.40
C GLU A 38 -2.33 14.82 0.99
N LEU A 39 -1.20 15.06 1.68
CA LEU A 39 -0.47 14.01 2.41
C LEU A 39 -1.27 13.46 3.60
N MET A 40 -1.96 14.31 4.37
CA MET A 40 -2.91 13.88 5.41
C MET A 40 -4.03 13.02 4.83
N GLY A 41 -4.59 13.43 3.68
CA GLY A 41 -5.60 12.65 2.96
C GLY A 41 -5.08 11.32 2.40
N ALA A 42 -3.79 11.20 2.12
CA ALA A 42 -3.18 9.91 1.76
C ALA A 42 -2.88 9.05 3.01
N ALA A 43 -2.45 9.68 4.10
CA ALA A 43 -2.11 9.03 5.36
C ALA A 43 -3.30 8.34 6.05
N ILE A 44 -4.55 8.77 5.78
CA ILE A 44 -5.73 8.05 6.28
C ILE A 44 -5.95 6.70 5.59
N ALA A 45 -5.38 6.50 4.40
CA ALA A 45 -5.59 5.33 3.55
C ALA A 45 -4.35 4.43 3.45
N SER A 46 -3.15 5.01 3.42
CA SER A 46 -1.88 4.29 3.31
C SER A 46 -1.04 4.49 4.58
N PRO A 47 -0.40 3.44 5.13
CA PRO A 47 -0.16 2.11 4.52
C PRO A 47 -1.26 1.06 4.74
N GLU A 48 -2.31 1.34 5.50
CA GLU A 48 -3.32 0.32 5.85
C GLU A 48 -3.95 -0.36 4.64
N GLY A 49 -4.33 0.40 3.61
CA GLY A 49 -4.97 -0.14 2.41
C GLY A 49 -4.05 -1.09 1.64
N VAL A 50 -2.74 -0.85 1.64
CA VAL A 50 -1.77 -1.79 1.09
C VAL A 50 -1.77 -3.08 1.90
N GLY A 51 -1.79 -2.97 3.23
CA GLY A 51 -1.89 -4.13 4.13
C GLY A 51 -3.14 -4.97 3.88
N GLU A 52 -4.30 -4.35 3.68
CA GLU A 52 -5.54 -5.07 3.36
C GLU A 52 -5.50 -5.75 1.99
N VAL A 53 -4.92 -5.10 0.98
CA VAL A 53 -4.73 -5.73 -0.34
C VAL A 53 -3.82 -6.96 -0.24
N LEU A 54 -2.71 -6.85 0.51
CA LEU A 54 -1.78 -7.96 0.71
C LEU A 54 -2.43 -9.12 1.48
N ASP A 55 -3.21 -8.83 2.53
CA ASP A 55 -3.95 -9.86 3.27
C ASP A 55 -4.93 -10.62 2.36
N ARG A 56 -5.70 -9.90 1.54
CA ARG A 56 -6.60 -10.52 0.56
C ARG A 56 -5.88 -11.33 -0.50
N LEU A 57 -4.69 -10.89 -0.92
CA LEU A 57 -3.84 -11.69 -1.80
C LEU A 57 -3.41 -13.00 -1.15
N VAL A 58 -3.00 -12.97 0.12
CA VAL A 58 -2.68 -14.19 0.88
C VAL A 58 -3.88 -15.13 0.94
N GLN A 59 -5.08 -14.61 1.21
CA GLN A 59 -6.31 -15.41 1.25
C GLN A 59 -6.62 -16.07 -0.10
N LYS A 60 -6.56 -15.30 -1.21
CA LYS A 60 -6.83 -15.81 -2.56
C LYS A 60 -5.77 -16.83 -2.98
N CYS A 61 -4.50 -16.49 -2.85
CA CYS A 61 -3.39 -17.32 -3.29
C CYS A 61 -3.23 -18.59 -2.46
N GLY A 62 -3.66 -18.57 -1.20
CA GLY A 62 -3.69 -19.74 -0.34
C GLY A 62 -4.63 -20.85 -0.79
N LEU A 63 -5.47 -20.61 -1.83
CA LEU A 63 -6.32 -21.63 -2.44
C LEU A 63 -5.56 -22.55 -3.42
N TYR A 64 -4.36 -22.17 -3.85
CA TYR A 64 -3.64 -22.89 -4.91
C TYR A 64 -2.60 -23.88 -4.37
N SER A 65 -1.96 -23.58 -3.24
CA SER A 65 -1.11 -24.55 -2.53
C SER A 65 -0.86 -24.12 -1.07
N GLU A 66 -0.60 -25.09 -0.20
CA GLU A 66 -0.18 -24.81 1.19
C GLU A 66 1.19 -24.11 1.25
N ALA A 67 2.09 -24.38 0.29
CA ALA A 67 3.39 -23.71 0.21
C ALA A 67 3.23 -22.21 -0.08
N THR A 68 2.42 -21.86 -1.08
CA THR A 68 2.07 -20.48 -1.44
C THR A 68 1.38 -19.77 -0.28
N LYS A 69 0.46 -20.45 0.42
CA LYS A 69 -0.18 -19.92 1.62
C LYS A 69 0.83 -19.61 2.74
N ALA A 70 1.77 -20.52 2.99
CA ALA A 70 2.79 -20.35 4.03
C ALA A 70 3.76 -19.21 3.70
N HIS A 71 4.18 -19.10 2.43
CA HIS A 71 5.01 -17.99 1.95
C HIS A 71 4.27 -16.66 2.08
N GLY A 72 3.04 -16.56 1.55
CA GLY A 72 2.20 -15.37 1.65
C GLY A 72 2.01 -14.86 3.08
N ASN A 73 1.67 -15.76 4.02
CA ASN A 73 1.55 -15.41 5.44
C ASN A 73 2.86 -14.91 6.05
N THR A 74 3.99 -15.47 5.62
CA THR A 74 5.32 -15.07 6.12
C THR A 74 5.69 -13.68 5.62
N VAL A 75 5.51 -13.41 4.32
CA VAL A 75 5.83 -12.09 3.75
C VAL A 75 4.89 -11.00 4.27
N LEU A 76 3.60 -11.30 4.47
CA LEU A 76 2.64 -10.36 5.04
C LEU A 76 3.05 -9.94 6.45
N ARG A 77 3.37 -10.91 7.33
CA ARG A 77 3.86 -10.61 8.68
C ARG A 77 5.14 -9.81 8.66
N ALA A 78 6.07 -10.16 7.75
CA ALA A 78 7.31 -9.41 7.60
C ALA A 78 7.05 -7.97 7.14
N TRP A 79 6.13 -7.75 6.21
CA TRP A 79 5.73 -6.42 5.75
C TRP A 79 5.08 -5.61 6.88
N GLN A 80 4.13 -6.21 7.61
CA GLN A 80 3.47 -5.58 8.77
C GLN A 80 4.49 -5.18 9.83
N ALA A 81 5.49 -6.02 10.12
CA ALA A 81 6.55 -5.71 11.08
C ALA A 81 7.37 -4.48 10.67
N ARG A 82 7.69 -4.34 9.37
CA ARG A 82 8.40 -3.16 8.83
C ARG A 82 7.54 -1.89 8.82
N HIS A 83 6.22 -2.05 8.67
CA HIS A 83 5.28 -0.93 8.59
C HIS A 83 4.59 -0.60 9.90
N ARG A 84 4.92 -1.29 11.00
CA ARG A 84 4.24 -1.15 12.29
C ARG A 84 4.10 0.31 12.71
N ASP A 85 5.17 1.09 12.61
CA ASP A 85 5.17 2.47 13.09
C ASP A 85 4.37 3.38 12.12
N TYR A 86 4.44 3.14 10.81
CA TYR A 86 3.60 3.83 9.83
C TYR A 86 2.11 3.50 9.97
N LEU A 87 1.76 2.24 10.24
CA LEU A 87 0.38 1.81 10.48
C LEU A 87 -0.18 2.48 11.74
N ALA A 88 0.60 2.50 12.83
CA ALA A 88 0.22 3.19 14.05
C ALA A 88 0.06 4.71 13.81
N GLU A 89 0.89 5.30 12.97
CA GLU A 89 0.81 6.71 12.64
C GLU A 89 -0.37 7.07 11.74
N GLY A 90 -0.68 6.26 10.73
CA GLY A 90 -1.88 6.43 9.91
C GLY A 90 -3.16 6.38 10.76
N GLN A 91 -3.22 5.48 11.74
CA GLN A 91 -4.33 5.46 12.69
C GLN A 91 -4.42 6.74 13.52
N ARG A 92 -3.30 7.28 13.99
CA ARG A 92 -3.28 8.58 14.70
C ARG A 92 -3.78 9.71 13.81
N VAL A 93 -3.36 9.76 12.54
CA VAL A 93 -3.85 10.76 11.58
C VAL A 93 -5.37 10.66 11.42
N ARG A 94 -5.94 9.46 11.35
CA ARG A 94 -7.41 9.29 11.31
C ARG A 94 -8.09 9.80 12.57
N ASP A 95 -7.52 9.51 13.74
CA ASP A 95 -8.08 9.95 15.01
C ASP A 95 -7.99 11.49 15.17
N GLU A 96 -6.87 12.09 14.75
CA GLU A 96 -6.68 13.54 14.69
C GLU A 96 -7.72 14.19 13.77
N LEU A 97 -7.89 13.69 12.55
CA LEU A 97 -8.87 14.23 11.61
C LEU A 97 -10.30 14.04 12.09
N ARG A 98 -10.64 12.88 12.68
CA ARG A 98 -11.94 12.64 13.31
C ARG A 98 -12.21 13.65 14.43
N ALA A 99 -11.21 14.00 15.23
CA ALA A 99 -11.34 14.96 16.32
C ALA A 99 -11.54 16.41 15.83
N VAL A 100 -11.04 16.75 14.65
CA VAL A 100 -11.25 18.08 14.03
C VAL A 100 -12.69 18.28 13.57
N TYR A 101 -13.39 17.23 13.15
CA TYR A 101 -14.81 17.32 12.74
C TYR A 101 -15.74 17.42 13.95
N THR A 102 -16.03 18.66 14.37
CA THR A 102 -16.99 18.97 15.46
C THR A 102 -18.45 18.96 14.99
N ASP A 103 -18.69 19.19 13.70
CA ASP A 103 -20.02 19.10 13.10
C ASP A 103 -20.44 17.62 12.92
N PRO A 104 -21.63 17.20 13.43
CA PRO A 104 -22.06 15.81 13.35
C PRO A 104 -22.17 15.25 11.93
N GLU A 105 -22.64 16.05 10.96
CA GLU A 105 -22.79 15.60 9.58
C GLU A 105 -21.43 15.42 8.88
N ALA A 106 -20.49 16.35 9.10
CA ALA A 106 -19.13 16.22 8.61
C ALA A 106 -18.41 15.00 9.22
N ARG A 107 -18.58 14.77 10.53
CA ARG A 107 -18.04 13.58 11.20
C ARG A 107 -18.61 12.28 10.65
N GLN A 108 -19.93 12.23 10.44
CA GLN A 108 -20.58 11.06 9.85
C GLN A 108 -20.09 10.78 8.42
N ARG A 109 -19.84 11.82 7.62
CA ARG A 109 -19.26 11.67 6.27
C ARG A 109 -17.82 11.16 6.31
N PHE A 110 -17.01 11.62 7.26
CA PHE A 110 -15.67 11.09 7.45
C PHE A 110 -15.69 9.62 7.88
N ASP A 111 -16.57 9.25 8.80
CA ASP A 111 -16.74 7.86 9.22
C ASP A 111 -17.28 6.98 8.08
N ASP A 112 -18.20 7.47 7.23
CA ASP A 112 -18.65 6.78 6.01
C ASP A 112 -17.50 6.58 5.01
N LEU A 113 -16.62 7.58 4.85
CA LEU A 113 -15.45 7.46 4.00
C LEU A 113 -14.57 6.29 4.45
N LEU A 114 -14.31 6.17 5.74
CA LEU A 114 -13.47 5.10 6.28
C LEU A 114 -14.16 3.73 6.28
N THR A 115 -15.47 3.67 6.57
CA THR A 115 -16.18 2.40 6.73
C THR A 115 -16.76 1.84 5.44
N ASN A 116 -17.10 2.69 4.47
CA ASN A 116 -17.79 2.29 3.24
C ASN A 116 -17.01 2.60 1.96
N GLN A 117 -16.29 3.73 1.89
CA GLN A 117 -15.58 4.12 0.66
C GLN A 117 -14.18 3.53 0.59
N PHE A 118 -13.46 3.53 1.70
CA PHE A 118 -12.10 2.99 1.78
C PHE A 118 -12.03 1.49 1.46
N PRO A 119 -12.90 0.61 2.00
CA PRO A 119 -12.90 -0.80 1.60
C PRO A 119 -13.16 -1.01 0.10
N LYS A 120 -13.93 -0.14 -0.55
CA LYS A 120 -14.15 -0.18 -2.01
C LYS A 120 -12.92 0.24 -2.79
N LEU A 121 -12.09 1.15 -2.25
CA LEU A 121 -10.79 1.50 -2.85
C LEU A 121 -9.85 0.30 -2.79
N VAL A 122 -9.76 -0.35 -1.62
CA VAL A 122 -8.99 -1.58 -1.42
C VAL A 122 -9.46 -2.69 -2.37
N GLU A 123 -10.77 -2.90 -2.50
CA GLU A 123 -11.35 -3.85 -3.45
C GLU A 123 -10.90 -3.58 -4.88
N ARG A 124 -11.03 -2.34 -5.37
CA ARG A 124 -10.63 -2.00 -6.73
C ARG A 124 -9.16 -2.29 -6.99
N GLN A 125 -8.30 -2.03 -6.01
CA GLN A 125 -6.88 -2.33 -6.12
C GLN A 125 -6.61 -3.85 -6.11
N PHE A 126 -7.30 -4.58 -5.23
CA PHE A 126 -7.18 -6.04 -5.15
C PHE A 126 -7.63 -6.73 -6.45
N VAL A 127 -8.73 -6.28 -7.07
CA VAL A 127 -9.28 -6.86 -8.31
C VAL A 127 -8.25 -6.86 -9.43
N VAL A 128 -7.39 -5.85 -9.54
CA VAL A 128 -6.32 -5.80 -10.56
C VAL A 128 -5.38 -7.02 -10.44
N TYR A 129 -4.95 -7.33 -9.22
CA TYR A 129 -4.12 -8.50 -8.96
C TYR A 129 -4.91 -9.81 -9.12
N SER A 130 -6.15 -9.83 -8.63
CA SER A 130 -7.02 -11.01 -8.72
C SER A 130 -7.26 -11.42 -10.16
N ASN A 131 -7.57 -10.47 -11.06
CA ASN A 131 -7.81 -10.76 -12.47
C ASN A 131 -6.58 -11.37 -13.13
N THR A 132 -5.40 -10.81 -12.87
CA THR A 132 -4.13 -11.34 -13.41
C THR A 132 -3.88 -12.80 -13.00
N ILE A 133 -4.28 -13.17 -11.77
CA ILE A 133 -4.25 -14.55 -11.29
C ILE A 133 -5.34 -15.38 -11.97
N ASP A 134 -6.57 -14.87 -12.01
CA ASP A 134 -7.73 -15.62 -12.51
C ASP A 134 -7.62 -15.95 -14.00
N ASP A 135 -6.97 -15.08 -14.77
CA ASP A 135 -6.69 -15.21 -16.20
C ASP A 135 -5.70 -16.35 -16.53
N GLN A 136 -5.00 -16.90 -15.52
CA GLN A 136 -4.08 -18.02 -15.75
C GLN A 136 -4.84 -19.34 -15.98
N PRO A 137 -4.43 -20.15 -16.99
CA PRO A 137 -5.18 -21.33 -17.41
C PRO A 137 -5.03 -22.55 -16.49
N THR A 138 -4.01 -22.58 -15.62
CA THR A 138 -3.71 -23.73 -14.76
C THR A 138 -3.49 -23.32 -13.31
N GLN A 139 -3.75 -24.24 -12.38
CA GLN A 139 -3.49 -24.01 -10.94
C GLN A 139 -2.01 -23.71 -10.66
N SER A 140 -1.10 -24.36 -11.38
CA SER A 140 0.35 -24.12 -11.23
C SER A 140 0.74 -22.71 -11.67
N ALA A 141 0.18 -22.21 -12.78
CA ALA A 141 0.43 -20.84 -13.25
C ALA A 141 -0.17 -19.80 -12.28
N LYS A 142 -1.32 -20.09 -11.67
CA LYS A 142 -1.89 -19.25 -10.60
C LYS A 142 -0.97 -19.17 -9.38
N ALA A 143 -0.44 -20.31 -8.94
CA ALA A 143 0.52 -20.37 -7.84
C ALA A 143 1.81 -19.59 -8.17
N GLU A 144 2.34 -19.72 -9.39
CA GLU A 144 3.53 -18.99 -9.84
C GLU A 144 3.33 -17.47 -9.83
N ILE A 145 2.18 -16.97 -10.33
CA ILE A 145 1.85 -15.54 -10.26
C ILE A 145 1.72 -15.08 -8.81
N CYS A 146 1.09 -15.88 -7.94
CA CYS A 146 0.99 -15.60 -6.51
C CYS A 146 2.35 -15.49 -5.82
N ASP A 147 3.25 -16.44 -6.08
CA ASP A 147 4.61 -16.42 -5.54
C ASP A 147 5.38 -15.20 -6.09
N GLY A 148 5.14 -14.80 -7.33
CA GLY A 148 5.66 -13.56 -7.92
C GLY A 148 5.25 -12.31 -7.13
N TYR A 149 3.98 -12.20 -6.74
CA TYR A 149 3.53 -11.10 -5.88
C TYR A 149 4.17 -11.13 -4.49
N PHE A 150 4.31 -12.31 -3.87
CA PHE A 150 4.94 -12.43 -2.57
C PHE A 150 6.44 -12.13 -2.60
N ASN A 151 7.13 -12.51 -3.68
CA ASN A 151 8.52 -12.12 -3.92
C ASN A 151 8.65 -10.59 -4.03
N ALA A 152 7.74 -9.91 -4.73
CA ALA A 152 7.74 -8.46 -4.79
C ALA A 152 7.56 -7.79 -3.40
N VAL A 153 6.78 -8.40 -2.50
CA VAL A 153 6.65 -7.95 -1.09
C VAL A 153 7.95 -8.16 -0.31
N ASP A 154 8.62 -9.30 -0.50
CA ASP A 154 9.92 -9.58 0.11
C ASP A 154 11.00 -8.62 -0.37
N GLU A 155 11.01 -8.34 -1.67
CA GLU A 155 11.86 -7.35 -2.35
C GLU A 155 11.53 -5.89 -2.01
N ARG A 156 10.62 -5.66 -1.05
CA ARG A 156 10.24 -4.32 -0.56
C ARG A 156 9.50 -3.44 -1.56
N GLN A 157 8.99 -3.98 -2.68
CA GLN A 157 8.30 -3.18 -3.69
C GLN A 157 6.98 -2.57 -3.16
N PHE A 158 6.39 -3.20 -2.13
CA PHE A 158 5.21 -2.71 -1.42
C PHE A 158 5.55 -1.89 -0.17
N ASP A 159 6.83 -1.65 0.11
CA ASP A 159 7.21 -0.82 1.25
C ASP A 159 6.91 0.65 0.97
N LEU A 160 6.41 1.36 1.99
CA LEU A 160 5.96 2.75 1.85
C LEU A 160 7.08 3.65 1.30
N LYS A 161 8.32 3.42 1.73
CA LYS A 161 9.51 4.15 1.27
C LYS A 161 9.82 3.95 -0.21
N VAL A 162 9.32 2.88 -0.82
CA VAL A 162 9.54 2.55 -2.23
C VAL A 162 8.35 3.00 -3.07
N ASN A 163 7.12 2.66 -2.64
CA ASN A 163 5.92 2.95 -3.42
C ASN A 163 5.44 4.41 -3.30
N ASP A 164 5.73 5.07 -2.18
CA ASP A 164 5.33 6.44 -1.89
C ASP A 164 6.33 7.15 -0.95
N PRO A 165 7.51 7.53 -1.48
CA PRO A 165 8.57 8.14 -0.69
C PRO A 165 8.15 9.48 -0.04
N ALA A 166 7.23 10.21 -0.66
CA ALA A 166 6.75 11.49 -0.14
C ALA A 166 5.89 11.28 1.11
N LEU A 167 4.97 10.32 1.08
CA LEU A 167 4.17 9.95 2.24
C LEU A 167 5.03 9.32 3.35
N ALA A 168 6.02 8.51 2.99
CA ALA A 168 6.97 7.98 3.97
C ALA A 168 7.73 9.11 4.70
N ALA A 169 8.25 10.10 3.96
CA ALA A 169 8.95 11.25 4.54
C ALA A 169 8.03 12.10 5.43
N PHE A 170 6.76 12.26 5.04
CA PHE A 170 5.75 12.94 5.85
C PHE A 170 5.53 12.24 7.20
N PHE A 171 5.37 10.93 7.20
CA PHE A 171 5.26 10.17 8.45
C PHE A 171 6.54 10.21 9.28
N ASP A 172 7.71 10.07 8.65
CA ASP A 172 9.02 10.12 9.33
C ASP A 172 9.18 11.46 10.08
N LYS A 173 8.83 12.57 9.45
CA LYS A 173 8.83 13.91 10.07
C LYS A 173 7.92 13.95 11.30
N ARG A 174 6.65 13.53 11.16
CA ARG A 174 5.67 13.54 12.25
C ARG A 174 6.10 12.68 13.44
N MET A 175 6.67 11.50 13.18
CA MET A 175 7.19 10.61 14.22
C MET A 175 8.41 11.19 14.95
N ALA A 176 9.30 11.87 14.23
CA ALA A 176 10.45 12.55 14.82
C ALA A 176 10.03 13.73 15.72
N GLU A 177 9.09 14.56 15.26
CA GLU A 177 8.56 15.71 16.02
C GLU A 177 7.97 15.26 17.37
N ARG A 178 7.13 14.22 17.37
CA ARG A 178 6.57 13.69 18.63
C ARG A 178 7.58 13.02 19.55
N THR A 179 8.62 12.42 19.00
CA THR A 179 9.69 11.86 19.83
C THR A 179 10.41 12.99 20.55
N THR A 180 10.65 14.11 19.87
CA THR A 180 11.28 15.31 20.43
C THR A 180 10.41 15.94 21.53
N GLU A 181 9.09 16.04 21.32
CA GLU A 181 8.15 16.55 22.34
C GLU A 181 8.05 15.65 23.59
N ARG A 182 8.39 14.36 23.47
CA ARG A 182 8.35 13.40 24.59
C ARG A 182 9.64 13.31 25.39
N VAL A 183 10.76 13.85 24.91
CA VAL A 183 12.00 13.89 25.70
C VAL A 183 11.87 14.96 26.77
N PRO A 184 11.83 14.60 28.08
CA PRO A 184 11.90 15.61 29.13
C PRO A 184 13.24 16.31 29.00
N VAL A 185 13.23 17.64 28.88
CA VAL A 185 14.45 18.44 29.01
C VAL A 185 15.09 18.07 30.34
N PRO A 186 16.38 17.67 30.38
CA PRO A 186 17.06 17.44 31.65
C PRO A 186 16.97 18.72 32.48
N ALA A 187 16.37 18.63 33.67
CA ALA A 187 16.37 19.74 34.60
C ALA A 187 17.82 20.18 34.82
N GLU A 188 18.14 21.44 34.53
CA GLU A 188 19.43 22.03 34.86
C GLU A 188 19.73 21.78 36.35
N PRO A 189 20.99 21.47 36.72
CA PRO A 189 21.35 21.24 38.10
C PRO A 189 21.15 22.55 38.89
N THR A 190 20.14 22.55 39.75
CA THR A 190 19.81 23.64 40.66
C THR A 190 20.98 23.91 41.59
N GLY A 191 21.64 25.07 41.43
CA GLY A 191 22.84 25.36 42.19
C GLY A 191 23.29 26.82 42.21
N ARG A 192 22.42 27.78 42.58
CA ARG A 192 22.75 28.83 43.58
C ARG A 192 21.60 29.81 43.83
N ILE A 193 21.44 30.10 45.12
CA ILE A 193 20.46 30.98 45.76
C ILE A 193 20.81 32.45 45.50
N GLY A 194 19.80 33.27 45.17
CA GLY A 194 19.87 34.73 45.20
C GLY A 194 18.54 35.38 44.77
N ALA A 195 17.86 36.03 45.72
CA ALA A 195 16.53 36.66 45.67
C ALA A 195 16.38 37.76 44.58
N VAL A 196 15.19 38.20 44.13
CA VAL A 196 14.17 39.02 44.86
C VAL A 196 12.87 39.20 44.00
N ARG A 197 11.69 39.14 44.65
CA ARG A 197 10.30 39.69 44.41
C ARG A 197 9.71 39.80 42.99
N GLU A 198 8.52 39.28 42.66
CA GLU A 198 7.13 39.47 43.15
C GLU A 198 6.30 40.36 42.20
N ALA A 199 5.33 39.76 41.48
CA ALA A 199 4.01 40.29 41.06
C ALA A 199 3.43 39.34 39.98
N ALA A 200 2.45 38.48 40.30
CA ALA A 200 1.00 38.74 40.32
C ALA A 200 0.30 38.38 38.99
N GLY A 201 -0.69 37.47 39.06
CA GLY A 201 -1.81 37.41 38.12
C GLY A 201 -1.86 36.22 37.15
N VAL A 202 -2.55 35.15 37.55
CA VAL A 202 -3.25 34.24 36.62
C VAL A 202 -4.72 34.28 37.06
N PRO A 203 -5.68 34.41 36.13
CA PRO A 203 -6.37 33.21 35.70
C PRO A 203 -6.63 33.11 34.19
N ALA A 204 -6.41 31.89 33.70
CA ALA A 204 -7.24 31.08 32.81
C ALA A 204 -7.91 31.68 31.55
N SER A 205 -7.76 30.90 30.47
CA SER A 205 -8.69 30.72 29.34
C SER A 205 -8.70 31.80 28.26
N GLY A 206 -8.25 31.41 27.06
CA GLY A 206 -8.25 32.26 25.86
C GLY A 206 -7.95 31.49 24.58
N VAL A 207 -8.83 30.56 24.24
CA VAL A 207 -9.34 30.24 22.89
C VAL A 207 -8.40 30.46 21.70
N LEU A 208 -7.98 29.35 21.07
CA LEU A 208 -7.50 29.28 19.68
C LEU A 208 -8.46 30.02 18.75
N SER A 209 -8.02 31.16 18.22
CA SER A 209 -8.66 31.80 17.06
C SER A 209 -7.75 31.61 15.86
N ALA A 210 -7.96 30.54 15.10
CA ALA A 210 -7.50 30.46 13.72
C ALA A 210 -8.71 30.79 12.81
N PRO A 211 -8.56 31.69 11.82
CA PRO A 211 -9.66 32.10 10.96
C PRO A 211 -10.12 30.96 10.04
N LEU A 212 -11.43 30.83 9.96
CA LEU A 212 -12.19 30.04 9.00
C LEU A 212 -11.64 30.21 7.59
N THR A 213 -11.06 29.16 7.04
CA THR A 213 -10.99 28.95 5.59
C THR A 213 -11.41 27.51 5.29
N SER A 214 -12.33 27.42 4.33
CA SER A 214 -13.07 26.30 3.73
C SER A 214 -12.65 24.85 3.99
N PRO A 215 -13.62 23.90 3.99
CA PRO A 215 -13.33 22.47 4.12
C PRO A 215 -12.36 22.00 3.01
N PRO A 216 -11.45 21.05 3.29
CA PRO A 216 -10.68 20.43 2.24
C PRO A 216 -11.63 19.74 1.27
N THR A 217 -11.69 20.29 0.06
CA THR A 217 -12.30 19.66 -1.11
C THR A 217 -11.78 18.23 -1.20
N ALA A 218 -12.69 17.29 -1.49
CA ALA A 218 -12.41 15.88 -1.67
C ALA A 218 -11.07 15.65 -2.43
N PRO A 219 -10.28 14.64 -2.02
CA PRO A 219 -9.02 14.37 -2.69
C PRO A 219 -9.26 14.17 -4.19
N PRO A 220 -8.36 14.68 -5.06
CA PRO A 220 -8.52 14.52 -6.49
C PRO A 220 -8.60 13.03 -6.81
N THR A 221 -9.65 12.65 -7.55
CA THR A 221 -9.72 11.39 -8.29
C THR A 221 -8.45 11.24 -9.09
N SER A 222 -7.50 10.44 -8.59
CA SER A 222 -6.34 10.03 -9.35
C SER A 222 -6.86 9.28 -10.55
N SER A 223 -6.72 9.88 -11.73
CA SER A 223 -7.08 9.28 -13.00
C SER A 223 -6.12 8.11 -13.22
N ALA A 224 -6.55 6.90 -12.87
CA ALA A 224 -5.88 5.69 -13.29
C ALA A 224 -6.13 5.53 -14.80
N THR A 225 -5.14 5.96 -15.58
CA THR A 225 -5.02 5.75 -17.02
C THR A 225 -5.20 4.27 -17.36
N GLN A 226 -6.10 3.98 -18.31
CA GLN A 226 -6.25 2.68 -18.95
C GLN A 226 -4.93 2.20 -19.54
N PRO A 227 -4.58 0.91 -19.46
CA PRO A 227 -3.51 0.36 -20.30
C PRO A 227 -3.93 0.40 -21.78
N PRO A 228 -2.98 0.49 -22.73
CA PRO A 228 -3.28 0.72 -24.14
C PRO A 228 -4.08 -0.44 -24.75
N VAL A 229 -5.10 -0.07 -25.53
CA VAL A 229 -5.80 -0.97 -26.45
C VAL A 229 -4.77 -1.58 -27.40
N SER A 230 -4.55 -2.89 -27.30
CA SER A 230 -3.81 -3.61 -28.34
C SER A 230 -4.68 -3.65 -29.59
N ALA A 231 -4.20 -3.02 -30.67
CA ALA A 231 -4.83 -3.06 -31.98
C ALA A 231 -4.98 -4.52 -32.47
N PRO A 232 -6.03 -4.86 -33.23
CA PRO A 232 -6.19 -6.22 -33.75
C PRO A 232 -5.09 -6.52 -34.78
N VAL A 233 -4.32 -7.58 -34.53
CA VAL A 233 -3.36 -8.14 -35.48
C VAL A 233 -4.13 -8.65 -36.70
N SER A 234 -3.86 -8.04 -37.86
CA SER A 234 -4.37 -8.51 -39.16
C SER A 234 -3.86 -9.92 -39.44
N LYS A 235 -4.80 -10.82 -39.74
CA LYS A 235 -4.55 -12.19 -40.21
C LYS A 235 -3.87 -12.13 -41.59
N PRO A 236 -2.78 -12.86 -41.86
CA PRO A 236 -2.33 -13.04 -43.23
C PRO A 236 -3.28 -14.00 -43.95
N SER A 237 -3.80 -13.55 -45.09
CA SER A 237 -4.55 -14.38 -46.04
C SER A 237 -3.67 -15.53 -46.54
N ALA A 238 -4.21 -16.75 -46.54
CA ALA A 238 -3.58 -17.89 -47.20
C ALA A 238 -3.57 -17.68 -48.73
N PRO A 239 -2.54 -18.16 -49.45
CA PRO A 239 -2.58 -18.19 -50.90
C PRO A 239 -3.53 -19.30 -51.37
N ALA A 240 -4.25 -18.99 -52.43
CA ALA A 240 -5.11 -19.95 -53.13
C ALA A 240 -4.25 -20.94 -53.92
N GLU A 241 -4.53 -22.23 -53.74
CA GLU A 241 -4.56 -23.28 -54.78
C GLU A 241 -5.41 -24.46 -54.31
#